data_AF-A0A561W226-F1
#
_entry.id   AF-A0A561W226-F1
#
_cell.length_a   1.000
_cell.length_b   1.000
_cell.length_c   1.000
_cell.angle_alpha   90.00
_cell.angle_beta   90.00
_cell.angle_gamma   90.00
#
_symmetry.space_group_name_H-M   'P 1'
#
loop_
_entity.id
_entity.type
_entity.pdbx_description
1 polymer ?
#
loop_
_entity_poly.entity_id
_entity_poly.type
_entity_poly.pdbx_seq_one_letter_code
_entity_poly.pdbx_strand_id
1 'polypeptide(L)'
;MGRLKVTLHHNLFDGVLQRLPRVRFGQVDVYNNHYRLGGDDFQYALGVGVQSAIYAQNNFFSLDASVDPADLLYDWGGTALTERGSWVRQGDGPARPVDVLAAYNATHDPDLAADAGWTPTLRRDPVLPAPLVPLLVGPLAGADRLPV
;
A
#
# COMPACT_ATOMS: atom_id res chain seq x y z
N MET A 1 1.80 24.47 1.04
CA MET A 1 1.45 23.18 1.67
C MET A 1 -0.06 22.92 1.50
N GLY A 2 -0.54 21.68 1.69
CA GLY A 2 -1.98 21.36 1.66
C GLY A 2 -2.60 21.05 0.29
N ARG A 3 -1.79 20.80 -0.75
CA ARG A 3 -2.24 20.30 -2.07
C ARG A 3 -1.87 18.82 -2.23
N LEU A 4 -2.25 18.20 -3.35
CA LEU A 4 -2.04 16.76 -3.60
C LEU A 4 -2.69 15.87 -2.53
N LYS A 5 -3.91 16.23 -2.12
CA LYS A 5 -4.76 15.34 -1.31
C LYS A 5 -5.42 14.34 -2.24
N VAL A 6 -5.10 13.06 -2.08
CA VAL A 6 -5.56 11.97 -2.96
C VAL A 6 -5.98 10.79 -2.11
N THR A 7 -7.06 10.13 -2.50
CA THR A 7 -7.46 8.84 -1.92
C THR A 7 -7.35 7.78 -3.01
N LEU A 8 -6.60 6.70 -2.73
CA LEU A 8 -6.52 5.50 -3.54
C LEU A 8 -7.16 4.37 -2.75
N HIS A 9 -8.33 3.91 -3.19
CA HIS A 9 -8.98 2.77 -2.57
C HIS A 9 -9.58 1.81 -3.58
N HIS A 10 -9.60 0.52 -3.22
CA HIS A 10 -10.20 -0.54 -4.02
C HIS A 10 -9.60 -0.69 -5.44
N ASN A 11 -8.37 -0.21 -5.65
CA ASN A 11 -7.62 -0.42 -6.88
C ASN A 11 -6.98 -1.81 -6.89
N LEU A 12 -6.90 -2.40 -8.08
CA LEU A 12 -6.07 -3.56 -8.37
C LEU A 12 -4.78 -3.09 -9.06
N PHE A 13 -3.63 -3.35 -8.45
CA PHE A 13 -2.32 -3.19 -9.08
C PHE A 13 -1.78 -4.58 -9.40
N ASP A 14 -1.62 -4.94 -10.67
CA ASP A 14 -1.30 -6.29 -11.11
C ASP A 14 -0.12 -6.26 -12.10
N GLY A 15 0.98 -6.94 -11.75
CA GLY A 15 2.21 -6.96 -12.57
C GLY A 15 2.92 -5.60 -12.73
N VAL A 16 2.72 -4.66 -11.79
CA VAL A 16 3.27 -3.30 -11.90
C VAL A 16 4.59 -3.17 -11.14
N LEU A 17 5.61 -2.61 -11.81
CA LEU A 17 7.00 -2.58 -11.33
C LEU A 17 7.22 -1.66 -10.12
N GLN A 18 6.64 -0.45 -10.13
CA GLN A 18 6.86 0.55 -9.08
C GLN A 18 5.79 1.66 -9.01
N ARG A 19 5.81 2.44 -7.92
CA ARG A 19 5.05 3.70 -7.72
C ARG A 19 3.54 3.53 -7.59
N LEU A 20 3.12 2.82 -6.55
CA LEU A 20 1.74 2.38 -6.32
C LEU A 20 1.09 2.93 -5.03
N PRO A 21 1.21 4.23 -4.65
CA PRO A 21 1.81 5.36 -5.36
C PRO A 21 3.25 5.68 -4.89
N ARG A 22 3.91 6.64 -5.56
CA ARG A 22 5.07 7.37 -5.00
C ARG A 22 4.69 8.82 -4.75
N VAL A 23 4.82 9.26 -3.50
CA VAL A 23 4.25 10.53 -3.01
C VAL A 23 5.35 11.54 -2.69
N ARG A 24 5.04 12.82 -2.86
CA ARG A 24 5.76 13.97 -2.27
C ARG A 24 4.74 15.02 -1.84
N PHE A 25 5.00 15.75 -0.76
CA PHE A 25 4.20 16.86 -0.21
C PHE A 25 2.73 16.58 0.20
N GLY A 26 2.11 15.52 -0.33
CA GLY A 26 0.67 15.27 -0.26
C GLY A 26 0.25 14.40 0.91
N GLN A 27 -0.96 14.67 1.42
CA GLN A 27 -1.72 13.79 2.31
C GLN A 27 -2.43 12.75 1.43
N VAL A 28 -1.90 11.52 1.39
CA VAL A 28 -2.43 10.47 0.50
C VAL A 28 -2.97 9.31 1.32
N ASP A 29 -4.27 9.09 1.22
CA ASP A 29 -5.00 7.99 1.86
C ASP A 29 -4.97 6.76 0.94
N VAL A 30 -4.42 5.63 1.41
CA VAL A 30 -4.23 4.41 0.61
C VAL A 30 -4.86 3.22 1.35
N TYR A 31 -6.11 2.87 1.05
CA TYR A 31 -6.82 1.82 1.80
C TYR A 31 -7.54 0.78 0.94
N ASN A 32 -7.56 -0.47 1.41
CA ASN A 32 -8.23 -1.58 0.73
C ASN A 32 -7.87 -1.72 -0.77
N ASN A 33 -6.62 -1.47 -1.15
CA ASN A 33 -6.13 -1.80 -2.49
C ASN A 33 -5.58 -3.23 -2.48
N HIS A 34 -5.71 -3.94 -3.61
CA HIS A 34 -5.09 -5.25 -3.83
C HIS A 34 -3.87 -5.07 -4.73
N TYR A 35 -2.72 -5.47 -4.24
CA TYR A 35 -1.47 -5.51 -4.97
C TYR A 35 -1.16 -6.96 -5.34
N ARG A 36 -0.89 -7.24 -6.60
CA ARG A 36 -0.42 -8.52 -7.15
C ARG A 36 0.94 -8.24 -7.78
N LEU A 37 2.00 -8.50 -7.02
CA LEU A 37 3.36 -8.03 -7.29
C LEU A 37 4.33 -9.21 -7.36
N GLY A 38 5.27 -9.13 -8.29
CA GLY A 38 6.11 -10.27 -8.66
C GLY A 38 6.93 -10.01 -9.91
N GLY A 39 7.70 -11.01 -10.31
CA GLY A 39 8.69 -10.92 -11.38
C GLY A 39 9.96 -10.13 -11.04
N ASP A 40 11.02 -10.38 -11.81
CA ASP A 40 12.38 -9.88 -11.56
C ASP A 40 12.52 -8.34 -11.64
N ASP A 41 11.57 -7.66 -12.29
CA ASP A 41 11.56 -6.21 -12.48
C ASP A 41 10.80 -5.43 -11.38
N PHE A 42 10.20 -6.11 -10.39
CA PHE A 42 9.52 -5.44 -9.26
C PHE A 42 10.52 -4.66 -8.40
N GLN A 43 10.15 -3.46 -7.94
CA GLN A 43 11.04 -2.59 -7.16
C GLN A 43 10.43 -2.11 -5.84
N TYR A 44 9.19 -1.59 -5.83
CA TYR A 44 8.49 -1.17 -4.60
C TYR A 44 7.02 -0.83 -4.86
N ALA A 45 6.17 -0.98 -3.83
CA ALA A 45 4.80 -0.49 -3.89
C ALA A 45 4.73 1.00 -3.50
N LEU A 46 4.94 1.33 -2.23
CA LEU A 46 4.72 2.67 -1.69
C LEU A 46 6.05 3.47 -1.63
N GLY A 47 6.17 4.48 -2.49
CA GLY A 47 7.33 5.37 -2.51
C GLY A 47 7.17 6.56 -1.54
N VAL A 48 7.94 6.55 -0.46
CA VAL A 48 7.89 7.53 0.65
C VAL A 48 8.85 8.67 0.34
N GLY A 49 8.40 9.69 -0.39
CA GLY A 49 9.25 10.78 -0.85
C GLY A 49 9.21 12.05 0.01
N VAL A 50 10.06 13.02 -0.33
CA VAL A 50 10.16 14.33 0.34
C VAL A 50 8.79 14.90 0.74
N GLN A 51 8.63 15.09 2.06
CA GLN A 51 7.42 15.63 2.71
C GLN A 51 6.11 14.89 2.36
N SER A 52 6.17 13.61 1.98
CA SER A 52 4.97 12.78 1.83
C SER A 52 4.30 12.52 3.18
N ALA A 53 2.97 12.48 3.19
CA ALA A 53 2.19 12.04 4.33
C ALA A 53 1.25 10.90 3.88
N ILE A 54 1.80 9.70 3.70
CA ILE A 54 1.04 8.51 3.31
C ILE A 54 0.33 7.93 4.54
N TYR A 55 -0.96 7.64 4.40
CA TYR A 55 -1.74 6.88 5.37
C TYR A 55 -2.26 5.60 4.71
N ALA A 56 -1.51 4.52 4.85
CA ALA A 56 -1.83 3.21 4.33
C ALA A 56 -2.61 2.37 5.36
N GLN A 57 -3.78 1.83 4.98
CA GLN A 57 -4.59 1.02 5.89
C GLN A 57 -5.27 -0.19 5.20
N ASN A 58 -5.12 -1.37 5.80
CA ASN A 58 -5.81 -2.61 5.39
C ASN A 58 -5.69 -2.90 3.88
N ASN A 59 -4.48 -2.76 3.34
CA ASN A 59 -4.17 -3.18 1.97
C ASN A 59 -3.87 -4.69 1.95
N PHE A 60 -4.00 -5.31 0.79
CA PHE A 60 -3.68 -6.74 0.62
C PHE A 60 -2.62 -6.93 -0.46
N PHE A 61 -1.57 -7.67 -0.13
CA PHE A 61 -0.42 -7.94 -0.99
C PHE A 61 -0.38 -9.44 -1.34
N SER A 62 -0.70 -9.78 -2.59
CA SER A 62 -0.37 -11.07 -3.19
C SER A 62 1.00 -10.94 -3.83
N LEU A 63 1.99 -11.61 -3.28
CA LEU A 63 3.39 -11.53 -3.68
C LEU A 63 3.86 -12.86 -4.26
N ASP A 64 4.71 -12.80 -5.28
CA ASP A 64 5.53 -13.94 -5.66
C ASP A 64 6.44 -14.37 -4.49
N ALA A 65 6.89 -15.63 -4.49
CA ALA A 65 7.70 -16.18 -3.40
C ALA A 65 9.06 -15.46 -3.20
N SER A 66 9.54 -14.75 -4.21
CA SER A 66 10.82 -14.01 -4.21
C SER A 66 10.74 -12.58 -3.66
N VAL A 67 9.55 -11.98 -3.55
CA VAL A 67 9.41 -10.58 -3.11
C VAL A 67 9.35 -10.53 -1.58
N ASP A 68 10.28 -9.81 -0.94
CA ASP A 68 10.24 -9.59 0.50
C ASP A 68 9.20 -8.49 0.84
N PRO A 69 8.36 -8.66 1.88
CA PRO A 69 7.53 -7.57 2.39
C PRO A 69 8.29 -6.28 2.74
N ALA A 70 9.59 -6.33 3.05
CA ALA A 70 10.43 -5.15 3.24
C ALA A 70 10.55 -4.28 1.97
N ASP A 71 10.59 -4.91 0.79
CA ASP A 71 10.71 -4.24 -0.52
C ASP A 71 9.44 -3.48 -0.92
N LEU A 72 8.33 -3.63 -0.18
CA LEU A 72 7.09 -2.93 -0.48
C LEU A 72 7.16 -1.41 -0.25
N LEU A 73 8.12 -0.93 0.55
CA LEU A 73 8.37 0.49 0.79
C LEU A 73 9.70 0.92 0.16
N TYR A 74 9.81 2.19 -0.21
CA TYR A 74 11.09 2.75 -0.66
C TYR A 74 11.21 4.23 -0.27
N ASP A 75 12.28 4.59 0.43
CA ASP A 75 12.58 5.97 0.77
C ASP A 75 13.09 6.78 -0.45
N TRP A 76 12.42 7.91 -0.71
CA TRP A 76 12.78 8.89 -1.72
C TRP A 76 13.03 10.27 -1.09
N GLY A 77 13.67 10.30 0.09
CA GLY A 77 13.90 11.46 0.93
C GLY A 77 12.69 11.83 1.80
N GLY A 78 11.81 10.87 2.08
CA GLY A 78 10.75 10.98 3.07
C GLY A 78 11.25 10.66 4.48
N THR A 79 10.37 10.75 5.46
CA THR A 79 10.73 10.55 6.88
C THR A 79 9.68 9.78 7.68
N ALA A 80 8.48 9.59 7.12
CA ALA A 80 7.35 8.98 7.83
C ALA A 80 6.27 8.45 6.88
N LEU A 81 5.57 7.42 7.33
CA LEU A 81 4.25 7.02 6.86
C LEU A 81 3.50 6.35 8.00
N THR A 82 2.17 6.41 7.96
CA THR A 82 1.34 5.53 8.80
C THR A 82 0.93 4.33 7.97
N GLU A 83 1.44 3.15 8.31
CA GLU A 83 1.04 1.87 7.75
C GLU A 83 0.38 1.03 8.87
N ARG A 84 -0.73 0.37 8.56
CA ARG A 84 -1.37 -0.56 9.53
C ARG A 84 -2.33 -1.55 8.88
N GLY A 85 -2.39 -2.74 9.47
CA GLY A 85 -3.44 -3.73 9.20
C GLY A 85 -3.34 -4.38 7.82
N SER A 86 -2.23 -4.20 7.12
CA SER A 86 -1.98 -4.86 5.84
C SER A 86 -1.84 -6.37 6.00
N TRP A 87 -2.18 -7.10 4.94
CA TRP A 87 -2.07 -8.56 4.89
C TRP A 87 -1.27 -8.96 3.65
N VAL A 88 -0.52 -10.06 3.77
CA VAL A 88 0.28 -10.64 2.70
C VAL A 88 -0.10 -12.09 2.45
N ARG A 89 -0.12 -12.50 1.19
CA ARG A 89 -0.04 -13.90 0.73
C ARG A 89 1.19 -14.00 -0.16
N GLN A 90 2.15 -14.85 0.18
CA GLN A 90 3.44 -14.94 -0.50
C GLN A 90 3.58 -16.35 -1.10
N GLY A 91 3.74 -16.43 -2.43
CA GLY A 91 3.61 -17.68 -3.18
C GLY A 91 2.30 -18.41 -2.89
N ASP A 92 2.37 -19.74 -2.79
CA ASP A 92 1.25 -20.62 -2.40
C ASP A 92 0.95 -20.62 -0.89
N GLY A 93 1.63 -19.77 -0.10
CA GLY A 93 1.45 -19.69 1.34
C GLY A 93 0.06 -19.18 1.77
N PRO A 94 -0.34 -19.40 3.03
CA PRO A 94 -1.58 -18.82 3.57
C PRO A 94 -1.47 -17.29 3.65
N ALA A 95 -2.63 -16.62 3.57
CA ALA A 95 -2.69 -15.19 3.84
C ALA A 95 -2.48 -14.92 5.34
N ARG A 96 -1.66 -13.93 5.69
CA ARG A 96 -1.30 -13.55 7.07
C ARG A 96 -1.23 -12.04 7.24
N PRO A 97 -1.41 -11.50 8.46
CA PRO A 97 -1.06 -10.11 8.75
C PRO A 97 0.42 -9.82 8.45
N VAL A 98 0.71 -8.57 8.12
CA VAL A 98 2.08 -8.05 8.00
C VAL A 98 2.12 -6.60 8.52
N ASP A 99 3.19 -6.27 9.23
CA ASP A 99 3.58 -4.90 9.51
C ASP A 99 4.66 -4.55 8.49
N VAL A 100 4.29 -3.79 7.46
CA VAL A 100 5.16 -3.51 6.31
C VAL A 100 6.21 -2.46 6.69
N LEU A 101 5.86 -1.54 7.59
CA LEU A 101 6.79 -0.56 8.13
C LEU A 101 7.88 -1.23 8.98
N ALA A 102 7.51 -2.15 9.87
CA ALA A 102 8.47 -2.89 10.68
C ALA A 102 9.38 -3.78 9.82
N ALA A 103 8.87 -4.37 8.74
CA ALA A 103 9.68 -5.15 7.79
C ALA A 103 10.75 -4.29 7.09
N TYR A 104 10.37 -3.09 6.64
CA TYR A 104 11.30 -2.12 6.04
C TYR A 104 12.35 -1.63 7.05
N ASN A 105 11.94 -1.10 8.21
CA ASN A 105 12.84 -0.58 9.24
C ASN A 105 13.78 -1.68 9.82
N ALA A 106 13.40 -2.96 9.78
CA ALA A 106 14.29 -4.06 10.18
C ALA A 106 15.49 -4.27 9.25
N THR A 107 15.51 -3.67 8.06
CA THR A 107 16.49 -3.90 6.98
C THR A 107 17.08 -2.64 6.36
N HIS A 108 16.55 -1.45 6.67
CA HIS A 108 16.91 -0.17 6.07
C HIS A 108 17.32 0.88 7.11
N ASP A 109 18.21 1.80 6.72
CA ASP A 109 18.63 2.98 7.48
C ASP A 109 18.67 4.17 6.50
N PRO A 110 17.99 5.30 6.77
CA PRO A 110 17.22 5.63 7.97
C PRO A 110 15.86 4.93 8.10
N ASP A 111 15.47 4.70 9.35
CA ASP A 111 14.10 4.34 9.75
C ASP A 111 13.06 5.35 9.25
N LEU A 112 11.90 4.85 8.84
CA LEU A 112 10.71 5.67 8.62
C LEU A 112 9.86 5.72 9.90
N ALA A 113 9.42 6.91 10.30
CA ALA A 113 8.55 7.07 11.47
C ALA A 113 7.10 6.63 11.17
N ALA A 114 6.43 6.05 12.16
CA ALA A 114 5.09 5.44 12.04
C ALA A 114 3.90 6.43 12.01
N ASP A 115 4.15 7.73 12.17
CA ASP A 115 3.11 8.77 12.14
C ASP A 115 3.37 9.76 11.00
N ALA A 116 2.49 9.74 10.00
CA ALA A 116 2.47 10.72 8.90
C ALA A 116 1.95 12.11 9.32
N GLY A 117 1.59 12.31 10.60
CA GLY A 117 1.12 13.57 11.17
C GLY A 117 -0.34 13.91 10.83
N TRP A 118 -1.15 12.94 10.38
CA TRP A 118 -2.56 13.14 10.07
C TRP A 118 -3.35 11.82 10.07
N THR A 119 -4.67 11.91 9.95
CA THR A 119 -5.57 10.75 9.75
C THR A 119 -6.69 11.14 8.76
N PRO A 120 -7.04 10.28 7.78
CA PRO A 120 -8.12 10.53 6.83
C PRO A 120 -9.49 10.61 7.52
N THR A 121 -10.27 11.65 7.17
CA THR A 121 -11.63 11.89 7.71
C THR A 121 -12.75 11.78 6.66
N LEU A 122 -12.41 11.67 5.37
CA LEU A 122 -13.37 11.72 4.25
C LEU A 122 -13.66 10.34 3.64
N ARG A 123 -13.50 9.27 4.41
CA ARG A 123 -13.92 7.92 3.99
C ARG A 123 -15.42 7.77 4.24
N ARG A 124 -16.18 7.39 3.20
CA ARG A 124 -17.64 7.21 3.29
C ARG A 124 -18.04 6.10 4.25
N ASP A 125 -17.33 4.98 4.17
CA ASP A 125 -17.66 3.74 4.86
C ASP A 125 -16.44 3.26 5.69
N PRO A 126 -16.63 2.40 6.70
CA PRO A 126 -15.53 1.78 7.43
C PRO A 126 -14.59 1.01 6.51
N VAL A 127 -13.29 1.05 6.81
CA VAL A 127 -12.28 0.30 6.06
C VAL A 127 -12.51 -1.19 6.23
N LEU A 128 -12.59 -1.93 5.12
CA LEU A 128 -12.81 -3.38 5.11
C LEU A 128 -11.64 -4.10 5.82
N PRO A 129 -11.89 -5.23 6.49
CA PRO A 129 -10.84 -6.16 6.90
C PRO A 129 -9.99 -6.56 5.68
N ALA A 130 -8.66 -6.42 5.78
CA ALA A 130 -7.75 -6.71 4.67
C ALA A 130 -7.95 -8.09 4.01
N PRO A 131 -8.24 -9.20 4.74
CA PRO A 131 -8.53 -10.51 4.11
C PRO A 131 -9.67 -10.52 3.09
N LEU A 132 -10.62 -9.58 3.19
CA LEU A 132 -11.77 -9.49 2.28
C LEU A 132 -11.47 -8.67 1.02
N VAL A 133 -10.36 -7.92 1.00
CA VAL A 133 -9.99 -7.03 -0.10
C VAL A 133 -9.88 -7.78 -1.43
N PRO A 134 -9.20 -8.94 -1.56
CA PRO A 134 -9.15 -9.68 -2.82
C PRO A 134 -10.52 -10.15 -3.33
N LEU A 135 -11.46 -10.45 -2.42
CA LEU A 135 -12.80 -10.93 -2.76
C LEU A 135 -13.71 -9.82 -3.34
N LEU A 136 -13.38 -8.56 -3.07
CA LEU A 136 -14.12 -7.40 -3.57
C LEU A 136 -13.38 -6.70 -4.71
N VAL A 137 -12.08 -6.44 -4.56
CA VAL A 137 -11.26 -5.76 -5.58
C VAL A 137 -11.07 -6.62 -6.82
N GLY A 138 -10.80 -7.92 -6.67
CA GLY A 138 -10.62 -8.84 -7.82
C GLY A 138 -11.78 -8.85 -8.82
N PRO A 139 -13.05 -8.97 -8.38
CA PRO A 139 -14.20 -8.92 -9.29
C PRO A 139 -14.72 -7.52 -9.64
N LEU A 140 -14.48 -6.48 -8.82
CA LEU A 140 -15.12 -5.16 -8.99
C LEU A 140 -14.19 -4.05 -9.53
N ALA A 141 -12.87 -4.21 -9.47
CA ALA A 141 -11.95 -3.22 -10.03
C ALA A 141 -11.78 -3.37 -11.54
N GLY A 142 -11.64 -2.24 -12.23
CA GLY A 142 -11.42 -2.16 -13.69
C GLY A 142 -12.63 -1.66 -14.47
N ALA A 143 -12.49 -1.62 -15.80
CA ALA A 143 -13.58 -1.27 -16.70
C ALA A 143 -14.70 -2.33 -16.69
N ASP A 144 -15.91 -1.89 -17.05
CA ASP A 144 -17.08 -2.75 -17.30
C ASP A 144 -17.52 -3.62 -16.09
N ARG A 145 -17.21 -3.17 -14.86
CA ARG A 145 -17.62 -3.83 -13.60
C ARG A 145 -18.81 -3.17 -12.88
N LEU A 146 -19.32 -2.06 -13.41
CA LEU A 146 -20.53 -1.42 -12.90
C LEU A 146 -21.77 -2.10 -13.51
N PRO A 147 -22.87 -2.26 -12.74
CA PRO A 147 -24.15 -2.65 -13.32
C PRO A 147 -24.63 -1.55 -14.28
N VAL A 148 -24.96 -1.96 -15.51
CA VAL A 148 -25.64 -1.15 -16.54
C VAL A 148 -27.15 -1.25 -16.41
#